data_AF-A0A9X0A7Q7-F1
#
_entry.id   AF-A0A9X0A7Q7-F1
#
_cell.length_a   1.000
_cell.length_b   1.000
_cell.length_c   1.000
_cell.angle_alpha   90.00
_cell.angle_beta   90.00
_cell.angle_gamma   90.00
#
_symmetry.space_group_name_H-M   'P 1'
#
loop_
_entity.id
_entity.type
_entity.pdbx_description
1 polymer ?
#
loop_
_entity_poly.entity_id
_entity_poly.type
_entity_poly.pdbx_seq_one_letter_code
_entity_poly.pdbx_strand_id
1 'polypeptide(L)'
;MASKRRADSSAKEEPAAKRSVSSKQHLLKLYGKNKPSNQKLRAVDTFSKGMNLSEIARELGVQRPTAEVYLIDALLAGQEVDHERLGNLIGVSDESFLLLREELFSKTRLSEVKQACPGFEYNQIRFVLACLIRDLEM
;
A
#
# COMPACT_ATOMS: atom_id res chain seq x y z
N MET A 1 49.23 26.05 25.59
CA MET A 1 48.01 26.89 25.53
C MET A 1 47.35 26.72 24.17
N ALA A 2 46.03 26.54 24.18
CA ALA A 2 45.03 26.66 23.09
C ALA A 2 45.27 25.86 21.78
N SER A 3 44.52 24.79 21.51
CA SER A 3 43.13 24.78 20.99
C SER A 3 42.97 25.44 19.61
N LYS A 4 42.69 24.66 18.56
CA LYS A 4 41.32 24.56 18.00
C LYS A 4 41.19 23.50 16.91
N ARG A 5 40.27 22.57 17.17
CA ARG A 5 39.57 21.73 16.19
C ARG A 5 38.75 22.62 15.25
N ARG A 6 38.51 22.16 14.02
CA ARG A 6 37.16 22.06 13.42
C ARG A 6 37.23 21.29 12.10
N ALA A 7 36.76 20.04 12.16
CA ALA A 7 36.22 19.34 11.02
C ALA A 7 34.86 19.97 10.72
N ASP A 8 34.70 20.50 9.51
CA ASP A 8 33.42 20.98 9.02
C ASP A 8 32.76 19.83 8.24
N SER A 9 31.99 19.04 8.97
CA SER A 9 31.13 18.00 8.40
C SER A 9 29.93 18.67 7.76
N SER A 10 30.08 19.02 6.48
CA SER A 10 28.98 19.51 5.65
C SER A 10 28.05 18.33 5.30
N ALA A 11 27.10 18.06 6.20
CA ALA A 11 25.99 17.17 5.93
C ALA A 11 25.08 17.85 4.90
N LYS A 12 25.17 17.41 3.64
CA LYS A 12 24.28 17.82 2.56
C LYS A 12 22.86 17.34 2.87
N GLU A 13 22.00 18.26 3.29
CA GLU A 13 20.55 18.07 3.23
C GLU A 13 20.15 17.92 1.76
N GLU A 14 19.92 16.69 1.32
CA GLU A 14 19.27 16.46 0.05
C GLU A 14 17.79 16.91 0.12
N PRO A 15 17.29 17.64 -0.89
CA PRO A 15 15.94 18.19 -0.87
C PRO A 15 14.89 17.06 -0.86
N ALA A 16 13.90 17.17 0.04
CA ALA A 16 12.85 16.18 0.30
C ALA A 16 12.11 15.66 -0.95
N ALA A 17 12.03 16.48 -2.01
CA ALA A 17 11.44 16.10 -3.30
C ALA A 17 12.20 14.99 -4.05
N LYS A 18 13.52 14.86 -3.85
CA LYS A 18 14.30 13.76 -4.46
C LYS A 18 14.13 12.45 -3.69
N ARG A 19 13.91 12.51 -2.37
CA ARG A 19 13.59 11.34 -1.55
C ARG A 19 12.22 10.76 -1.90
N SER A 20 11.18 11.58 -2.04
CA SER A 20 9.81 11.11 -2.31
C SER A 20 9.64 10.37 -3.65
N VAL A 21 10.30 10.83 -4.72
CA VAL A 21 10.24 10.17 -6.03
C VAL A 21 10.93 8.81 -6.01
N SER A 22 12.06 8.69 -5.32
CA SER A 22 12.78 7.42 -5.13
C SER A 22 11.96 6.42 -4.32
N SER A 23 11.26 6.91 -3.29
CA SER A 23 10.38 6.10 -2.44
C SER A 23 9.17 5.54 -3.20
N LYS A 24 8.50 6.34 -4.01
CA LYS A 24 7.31 5.90 -4.77
C LYS A 24 7.65 4.89 -5.86
N GLN A 25 8.78 5.06 -6.56
CA GLN A 25 9.26 4.09 -7.55
C GLN A 25 9.60 2.73 -6.91
N HIS A 26 10.20 2.76 -5.72
CA HIS A 26 10.45 1.55 -4.93
C HIS A 26 9.16 0.80 -4.60
N LEU A 27 8.16 1.50 -4.07
CA LEU A 27 6.86 0.91 -3.74
C LEU A 27 6.13 0.35 -4.97
N LEU A 28 6.16 1.05 -6.11
CA LEU A 28 5.62 0.54 -7.37
C LEU A 28 6.33 -0.74 -7.84
N LYS A 29 7.66 -0.81 -7.67
CA LYS A 29 8.44 -2.01 -8.00
C LYS A 29 8.06 -3.19 -7.08
N LEU A 30 7.86 -2.93 -5.79
CA LEU A 30 7.37 -3.92 -4.83
C LEU A 30 5.99 -4.45 -5.21
N TYR A 31 5.08 -3.56 -5.64
CA TYR A 31 3.71 -3.95 -5.99
C TYR A 31 3.67 -4.81 -7.26
N GLY A 32 4.47 -4.44 -8.26
CA GLY A 32 4.50 -5.11 -9.55
C GLY A 32 3.41 -4.59 -10.51
N LYS A 33 3.07 -5.41 -11.50
CA LYS A 33 2.18 -5.00 -12.60
C LYS A 33 0.73 -5.01 -12.17
N ASN A 34 0.05 -3.87 -12.33
CA ASN A 34 -1.40 -3.77 -12.22
C ASN A 34 -2.03 -3.65 -13.62
N LYS A 35 -2.74 -4.69 -14.07
CA LYS A 35 -3.46 -4.67 -15.36
C LYS A 35 -4.93 -4.28 -15.15
N PRO A 36 -5.50 -3.37 -15.95
CA PRO A 36 -6.93 -3.11 -15.90
C PRO A 36 -7.72 -4.35 -16.33
N SER A 37 -8.93 -4.51 -15.78
CA SER A 37 -9.88 -5.54 -16.21
C SER A 37 -11.31 -5.10 -15.94
N ASN A 38 -12.25 -5.61 -16.75
CA ASN A 38 -13.68 -5.33 -16.55
C ASN A 38 -14.19 -5.82 -15.19
N GLN A 39 -13.63 -6.90 -14.66
CA GLN A 39 -14.00 -7.40 -13.33
C GLN A 39 -13.58 -6.45 -12.22
N LYS A 40 -12.43 -5.78 -12.34
CA LYS A 40 -12.01 -4.73 -11.39
C LYS A 40 -12.97 -3.55 -11.41
N LEU A 41 -13.36 -3.09 -12.60
CA LEU A 41 -14.34 -2.01 -12.75
C LEU A 41 -15.71 -2.38 -12.16
N ARG A 42 -16.17 -3.62 -12.41
CA ARG A 42 -17.41 -4.13 -11.80
C ARG A 42 -17.30 -4.24 -10.27
N ALA A 43 -16.15 -4.63 -9.73
CA ALA A 43 -15.93 -4.67 -8.28
C ALA A 43 -16.04 -3.27 -7.66
N VAL A 44 -15.50 -2.24 -8.31
CA VAL A 44 -15.62 -0.85 -7.84
C VAL A 44 -17.08 -0.40 -7.84
N ASP A 45 -17.81 -0.66 -8.92
CA ASP A 45 -19.24 -0.30 -9.04
C ASP A 45 -20.12 -1.01 -8.00
N THR A 46 -19.84 -2.29 -7.69
CA THR A 46 -20.60 -3.00 -6.65
C THR A 46 -20.20 -2.53 -5.25
N PHE A 47 -18.93 -2.20 -5.03
CA PHE A 47 -18.45 -1.66 -3.76
C PHE A 47 -19.04 -0.28 -3.47
N SER A 48 -19.12 0.62 -4.46
CA SER A 48 -19.71 1.95 -4.32
C SER A 48 -21.21 1.91 -4.02
N LYS A 49 -21.90 0.82 -4.38
CA LYS A 49 -23.29 0.53 -4.00
C LYS A 49 -23.46 0.01 -2.57
N GLY A 50 -22.38 -0.05 -1.78
CA GLY A 50 -22.42 -0.47 -0.38
C GLY A 50 -22.29 -1.98 -0.16
N MET A 51 -22.04 -2.78 -1.20
CA MET A 51 -21.80 -4.22 -1.02
C MET A 51 -20.50 -4.49 -0.27
N ASN A 52 -20.48 -5.54 0.54
CA ASN A 52 -19.27 -6.02 1.22
C ASN A 52 -18.47 -7.00 0.34
N LEU A 53 -17.25 -7.35 0.76
CA LEU A 53 -16.33 -8.20 0.00
C LEU A 53 -16.90 -9.58 -0.36
N SER A 54 -17.69 -10.18 0.54
CA SER A 54 -18.30 -11.50 0.30
C SER A 54 -19.42 -11.43 -0.74
N GLU A 55 -20.20 -10.35 -0.72
CA GLU A 55 -21.26 -10.11 -1.71
C GLU A 55 -20.67 -9.82 -3.09
N ILE A 56 -19.61 -9.01 -3.15
CA ILE A 56 -18.88 -8.72 -4.40
C ILE A 56 -18.29 -10.01 -4.97
N ALA A 57 -17.66 -10.83 -4.12
CA ALA A 57 -17.08 -12.10 -4.54
C ALA A 57 -18.16 -13.02 -5.16
N ARG A 58 -19.33 -13.12 -4.51
CA ARG A 58 -20.47 -13.89 -5.02
C ARG A 58 -21.00 -13.33 -6.35
N GLU A 59 -21.19 -12.02 -6.45
CA GLU A 59 -21.69 -11.33 -7.65
C GLU A 59 -20.76 -11.51 -8.86
N LEU A 60 -19.44 -11.51 -8.62
CA LEU A 60 -18.44 -11.67 -9.67
C LEU A 60 -18.06 -13.13 -9.94
N GLY A 61 -18.58 -14.08 -9.16
CA GLY A 61 -18.25 -15.51 -9.27
C GLY A 61 -16.78 -15.81 -8.93
N VAL A 62 -16.20 -15.09 -7.97
CA VAL A 62 -14.79 -15.25 -7.53
C VAL A 62 -14.71 -15.53 -6.04
N GLN A 63 -13.53 -15.89 -5.56
CA GLN A 63 -13.28 -16.02 -4.12
C GLN A 63 -13.08 -14.65 -3.47
N ARG A 64 -13.42 -14.53 -2.18
CA ARG A 64 -13.26 -13.29 -1.41
C ARG A 64 -11.86 -12.65 -1.52
N PRO A 65 -10.74 -13.39 -1.39
CA PRO A 65 -9.40 -12.80 -1.55
C PRO A 65 -9.16 -12.22 -2.95
N THR A 66 -9.84 -12.74 -3.98
CA THR A 66 -9.75 -12.18 -5.34
C THR A 66 -10.54 -10.88 -5.47
N ALA A 67 -11.72 -10.79 -4.84
CA ALA A 67 -12.49 -9.54 -4.78
C ALA A 67 -11.73 -8.42 -4.04
N GLU A 68 -11.04 -8.76 -2.94
CA GLU A 68 -10.14 -7.84 -2.24
C GLU A 68 -9.06 -7.30 -3.18
N VAL A 69 -8.36 -8.18 -3.91
CA VAL A 69 -7.34 -7.79 -4.88
C VAL A 69 -7.91 -6.87 -5.97
N TYR A 70 -9.14 -7.11 -6.44
CA TYR A 70 -9.74 -6.25 -7.46
C TYR A 70 -9.94 -4.82 -6.96
N LEU A 71 -10.38 -4.63 -5.72
CA LEU A 71 -10.55 -3.32 -5.11
C LEU A 71 -9.21 -2.65 -4.81
N ILE A 72 -8.23 -3.39 -4.28
CA ILE A 72 -6.87 -2.86 -4.03
C ILE A 72 -6.20 -2.42 -5.34
N ASP A 73 -6.28 -3.26 -6.38
CA ASP A 73 -5.73 -2.92 -7.69
C ASP A 73 -6.45 -1.70 -8.30
N ALA A 74 -7.77 -1.56 -8.11
CA ALA A 74 -8.51 -0.40 -8.58
C ALA A 74 -8.11 0.89 -7.82
N LEU A 75 -7.96 0.81 -6.50
CA LEU A 75 -7.44 1.90 -5.66
C LEU A 75 -6.06 2.35 -6.13
N LEU A 76 -5.13 1.41 -6.35
CA LEU A 76 -3.81 1.70 -6.88
C LEU A 76 -3.87 2.37 -8.27
N ALA A 77 -4.81 1.95 -9.13
CA ALA A 77 -5.04 2.55 -10.44
C ALA A 77 -5.68 3.94 -10.37
N GLY A 78 -5.95 4.47 -9.17
CA GLY A 78 -6.53 5.79 -8.96
C GLY A 78 -8.03 5.84 -9.20
N GLN A 79 -8.73 4.71 -9.16
CA GLN A 79 -10.19 4.70 -9.11
C GLN A 79 -10.66 5.22 -7.74
N GLU A 80 -11.84 5.82 -7.72
CA GLU A 80 -12.50 6.25 -6.49
C GLU A 80 -13.00 5.03 -5.72
N VAL A 81 -12.18 4.57 -4.78
CA VAL A 81 -12.50 3.51 -3.84
C VAL A 81 -12.38 4.11 -2.45
N ASP A 82 -13.43 3.98 -1.64
CA ASP A 82 -13.41 4.34 -0.23
C ASP A 82 -12.42 3.42 0.51
N HIS A 83 -11.20 3.95 0.69
CA HIS A 83 -10.06 3.20 1.20
C HIS A 83 -10.17 2.95 2.70
N GLU A 84 -10.74 3.86 3.48
CA GLU A 84 -11.02 3.65 4.90
C GLU A 84 -11.99 2.47 5.08
N ARG A 85 -13.09 2.46 4.33
CA ARG A 85 -14.05 1.35 4.36
C ARG A 85 -13.42 0.04 3.88
N LEU A 86 -12.59 0.09 2.83
CA LEU A 86 -11.89 -1.10 2.34
C LEU A 86 -10.90 -1.65 3.37
N GLY A 87 -10.10 -0.78 3.99
CA GLY A 87 -9.14 -1.14 5.03
C GLY A 87 -9.80 -1.81 6.22
N ASN A 88 -10.93 -1.25 6.67
CA ASN A 88 -11.76 -1.85 7.72
C ASN A 88 -12.26 -3.27 7.35
N LEU A 89 -12.73 -3.48 6.11
CA LEU A 89 -13.23 -4.79 5.66
C LEU A 89 -12.12 -5.84 5.46
N ILE A 90 -10.90 -5.39 5.16
CA ILE A 90 -9.70 -6.23 5.04
C ILE A 90 -9.03 -6.44 6.42
N GLY A 91 -9.43 -5.68 7.44
CA GLY A 91 -8.92 -5.78 8.80
C GLY A 91 -7.55 -5.13 8.97
N VAL A 92 -7.34 -3.97 8.34
CA VAL A 92 -6.16 -3.12 8.56
C VAL A 92 -6.57 -1.98 9.49
N SER A 93 -6.01 -1.94 10.70
CA SER A 93 -6.11 -0.81 11.62
C SER A 93 -5.02 0.24 11.38
N ASP A 94 -5.10 1.40 12.02
CA ASP A 94 -4.08 2.45 11.95
C ASP A 94 -2.73 1.95 12.46
N GLU A 95 -2.71 1.18 13.55
CA GLU A 95 -1.47 0.59 14.07
C GLU A 95 -0.88 -0.41 13.08
N SER A 96 -1.73 -1.22 12.46
CA SER A 96 -1.33 -2.16 11.42
C SER A 96 -0.75 -1.44 10.21
N PHE A 97 -1.34 -0.32 9.82
CA PHE A 97 -0.88 0.52 8.73
C PHE A 97 0.51 1.08 9.01
N LEU A 98 0.74 1.64 10.20
CA LEU A 98 2.03 2.18 10.59
C LEU A 98 3.12 1.10 10.64
N LEU A 99 2.82 -0.07 11.20
CA LEU A 99 3.78 -1.18 11.25
C LEU A 99 4.17 -1.65 9.84
N LEU A 100 3.17 -1.87 8.97
CA LEU A 100 3.42 -2.31 7.59
C LEU A 100 4.13 -1.23 6.76
N ARG A 101 3.87 0.05 7.03
CA ARG A 101 4.55 1.17 6.37
C ARG A 101 6.06 1.12 6.57
N GLU A 102 6.52 0.96 7.79
CA GLU A 102 7.97 0.90 8.10
C GLU A 102 8.64 -0.28 7.39
N GLU A 103 7.98 -1.44 7.38
CA GLU A 103 8.50 -2.63 6.69
C GLU A 103 8.52 -2.48 5.17
N LEU A 104 7.49 -1.87 4.57
CA LEU A 104 7.43 -1.66 3.12
C LEU A 104 8.51 -0.69 2.62
N PHE A 105 8.94 0.28 3.44
CA PHE A 105 10.05 1.16 3.11
C PHE A 105 11.43 0.54 3.37
N SER A 106 11.54 -0.41 4.29
CA SER A 106 12.82 -1.03 4.64
C SER A 106 13.18 -2.26 3.78
N LYS A 107 12.19 -2.94 3.19
CA LYS A 107 12.38 -4.19 2.44
C LYS A 107 12.33 -4.00 0.94
N THR A 108 12.97 -4.92 0.21
CA THR A 108 13.05 -4.88 -1.26
C THR A 108 12.12 -5.86 -1.96
N ARG A 109 11.57 -6.83 -1.21
CA ARG A 109 10.64 -7.84 -1.72
C ARG A 109 9.45 -8.00 -0.78
N LEU A 110 8.25 -8.21 -1.34
CA LEU A 110 7.04 -8.48 -0.54
C LEU A 110 7.16 -9.75 0.33
N SER A 111 7.94 -10.74 -0.11
CA SER A 111 8.21 -11.94 0.69
C SER A 111 8.98 -11.62 1.98
N GLU A 112 9.89 -10.65 1.94
CA GLU A 112 10.65 -10.22 3.13
C GLU A 112 9.73 -9.49 4.12
N VAL A 113 8.81 -8.67 3.61
CA VAL A 113 7.77 -8.01 4.43
C VAL A 113 6.87 -9.06 5.08
N LYS A 114 6.38 -10.05 4.33
CA LYS A 114 5.57 -11.14 4.89
C LYS A 114 6.33 -11.97 5.93
N GLN A 115 7.64 -12.14 5.78
CA GLN A 115 8.47 -12.82 6.78
C GLN A 115 8.64 -12.00 8.06
N ALA A 116 8.81 -10.67 7.94
CA ALA A 116 8.89 -9.77 9.09
C ALA A 116 7.54 -9.60 9.82
N CYS A 117 6.45 -9.72 9.06
CA CYS A 117 5.08 -9.50 9.51
C CYS A 117 4.21 -10.76 9.32
N PRO A 118 4.52 -11.90 9.98
CA PRO A 118 3.86 -13.18 9.70
C PRO A 118 2.36 -13.16 10.02
N GLY A 119 1.91 -12.30 10.94
CA GLY A 119 0.49 -12.15 11.31
C GLY A 119 -0.38 -11.44 10.26
N PHE A 120 0.20 -10.87 9.21
CA PHE A 120 -0.54 -10.11 8.19
C PHE A 120 -0.74 -10.91 6.91
N GLU A 121 -1.96 -10.94 6.40
CA GLU A 121 -2.28 -11.52 5.10
C GLU A 121 -1.64 -10.72 3.95
N TYR A 122 -1.36 -11.41 2.83
CA TYR A 122 -0.77 -10.73 1.67
C TYR A 122 -1.65 -9.58 1.16
N ASN A 123 -2.98 -9.71 1.24
CA ASN A 123 -3.89 -8.66 0.81
C ASN A 123 -3.86 -7.43 1.73
N GLN A 124 -3.65 -7.62 3.04
CA GLN A 124 -3.42 -6.50 3.97
C GLN A 124 -2.15 -5.74 3.60
N ILE A 125 -1.06 -6.47 3.34
CA ILE A 125 0.23 -5.88 2.90
C ILE A 125 0.04 -5.12 1.58
N ARG A 126 -0.66 -5.71 0.60
CA ARG A 126 -0.90 -5.07 -0.70
C ARG A 126 -1.81 -3.84 -0.58
N PHE A 127 -2.79 -3.86 0.31
CA PHE A 127 -3.64 -2.72 0.59
C PHE A 127 -2.83 -1.53 1.12
N VAL A 128 -2.02 -1.73 2.18
CA VAL A 128 -1.16 -0.66 2.71
C VAL A 128 -0.20 -0.15 1.64
N LEU A 129 0.40 -1.05 0.86
CA LEU A 129 1.27 -0.66 -0.25
C LEU A 129 0.54 0.20 -1.30
N ALA A 130 -0.71 -0.14 -1.64
CA ALA A 130 -1.52 0.67 -2.56
C ALA A 130 -1.80 2.07 -1.99
N CYS A 131 -2.15 2.18 -0.71
CA CYS A 131 -2.36 3.46 -0.02
C CYS A 131 -1.09 4.31 -0.04
N LEU A 132 0.08 3.75 0.31
CA LEU A 132 1.35 4.47 0.29
C LEU A 132 1.73 4.95 -1.12
N ILE A 133 1.46 4.17 -2.17
CA ILE A 133 1.69 4.62 -3.55
C ILE A 133 0.73 5.75 -3.94
N ARG A 134 -0.47 5.76 -3.38
CA ARG A 134 -1.49 6.79 -3.63
C ARG A 134 -1.41 7.98 -2.68
N ASP A 135 -0.42 7.99 -1.78
CA ASP A 135 -0.24 9.02 -0.75
C ASP A 135 -1.50 9.17 0.13
N LEU A 136 -2.12 8.02 0.49
CA LEU A 136 -3.30 7.92 1.35
C LEU A 136 -2.93 7.49 2.77
N GLU A 137 -3.66 8.01 3.75
CA GLU A 137 -3.59 7.61 5.17
C GLU A 137 -4.78 6.70 5.54
N MET A 138 -4.80 6.20 6.77
CA MET A 138 -5.91 5.42 7.34
C MET A 138 -6.54 6.20 8.49
#